data_AF-A0A443SEG1-F1
#
_entry.id   AF-A0A443SEG1-F1
#
_cell.length_a   1.000
_cell.length_b   1.000
_cell.length_c   1.000
_cell.angle_alpha   90.00
_cell.angle_beta   90.00
_cell.angle_gamma   90.00
#
_symmetry.space_group_name_H-M   'P 1'
#
loop_
_entity.id
_entity.type
_entity.pdbx_description
1 polymer ?
#
loop_
_entity_poly.entity_id
_entity_poly.type
_entity_poly.pdbx_seq_one_letter_code
_entity_poly.pdbx_strand_id
1 'polypeptide(L)'
;SDCHRIFTSSAGGPKNGTFRSPIVENPFNFSKLCNYEFHATDNERVMIMFTGFNLRGSPPDCSREYLDIYAELTSKDQSPIESPFGGRYCARSIPHTRVSLYQTLELSFHTTFPEVGEDAFEGTFEFIDASKSQLLLRSLTMICRRTYQPFSL
;
A
#
# COMPACT_ATOMS: atom_id res chain seq x y z
N SER A 1 -17.53 13.67 -0.39
CA SER A 1 -17.12 12.84 -1.54
C SER A 1 -16.61 11.53 -0.98
N ASP A 2 -17.11 10.43 -1.50
CA ASP A 2 -16.63 9.09 -1.15
C ASP A 2 -15.44 8.73 -2.05
N CYS A 3 -14.26 8.57 -1.45
CA CYS A 3 -13.02 8.22 -2.14
C CYS A 3 -12.60 6.76 -1.85
N HIS A 4 -13.46 5.97 -1.20
CA HIS A 4 -13.21 4.56 -1.00
C HIS A 4 -13.19 3.83 -2.35
N ARG A 5 -12.19 2.97 -2.59
CA ARG A 5 -12.06 2.15 -3.79
C ARG A 5 -11.76 0.70 -3.39
N ILE A 6 -12.41 -0.23 -4.09
CA ILE A 6 -12.22 -1.67 -3.87
C ILE A 6 -11.87 -2.33 -5.21
N PHE A 7 -10.80 -3.13 -5.20
CA PHE A 7 -10.35 -3.94 -6.33
C PHE A 7 -10.40 -5.41 -5.92
N THR A 8 -11.20 -6.21 -6.63
CA THR A 8 -11.40 -7.62 -6.28
C THR A 8 -11.03 -8.52 -7.44
N SER A 9 -10.22 -9.53 -7.16
CA SER A 9 -9.90 -10.59 -8.10
C SER A 9 -11.07 -11.56 -8.26
N SER A 10 -11.35 -11.97 -9.49
CA SER A 10 -12.41 -12.94 -9.80
C SER A 10 -12.02 -13.81 -11.00
N ALA A 11 -12.73 -14.93 -11.19
CA ALA A 11 -12.55 -15.80 -12.34
C ALA A 11 -12.97 -15.08 -13.63
N GLY A 12 -12.04 -14.94 -14.58
CA GLY A 12 -12.27 -14.18 -15.82
C GLY A 12 -12.31 -12.65 -15.66
N GLY A 13 -12.09 -12.14 -14.44
CA GLY A 13 -11.98 -10.71 -14.16
C GLY A 13 -10.57 -10.15 -14.38
N PRO A 14 -10.41 -8.82 -14.23
CA PRO A 14 -9.11 -8.17 -14.34
C PRO A 14 -8.15 -8.68 -13.25
N LYS A 15 -6.92 -9.00 -13.67
CA LYS A 15 -5.84 -9.46 -12.78
C LYS A 15 -4.84 -8.37 -12.43
N ASN A 16 -4.91 -7.23 -13.07
CA ASN A 16 -4.08 -6.07 -12.81
C ASN A 16 -4.85 -4.79 -13.09
N GLY A 17 -4.28 -3.67 -12.68
CA GLY A 17 -4.82 -2.35 -12.95
C GLY A 17 -3.97 -1.26 -12.35
N THR A 18 -4.52 -0.05 -12.33
CA THR A 18 -3.86 1.15 -11.79
C THR A 18 -4.68 1.74 -10.65
N PHE A 19 -3.99 2.39 -9.72
CA PHE A 19 -4.60 3.21 -8.68
C PHE A 19 -3.92 4.59 -8.66
N ARG A 20 -4.64 5.61 -8.21
CA ARG A 20 -4.16 6.99 -8.09
C ARG A 20 -4.84 7.71 -6.95
N SER A 21 -4.23 8.77 -6.45
CA SER A 21 -4.83 9.65 -5.46
C SER A 21 -6.15 10.22 -5.98
N PRO A 22 -7.15 10.43 -5.10
CA PRO A 22 -8.40 11.02 -5.52
C PRO A 22 -8.25 12.54 -5.60
N ILE A 23 -9.12 13.19 -6.39
CA ILE A 23 -9.31 14.63 -6.26
C ILE A 23 -10.06 14.87 -4.94
N VAL A 24 -9.44 15.60 -4.01
CA VAL A 24 -10.02 15.91 -2.70
C VAL A 24 -10.25 17.40 -2.58
N GLU A 25 -11.51 17.79 -2.41
CA GLU A 25 -11.93 19.13 -2.00
C GLU A 25 -12.23 19.14 -0.49
N ASN A 26 -11.49 19.94 0.26
CA ASN A 26 -11.54 19.97 1.73
C ASN A 26 -11.41 21.41 2.27
N PRO A 27 -12.35 22.32 1.94
CA PRO A 27 -12.23 23.75 2.24
C PRO A 27 -12.10 24.08 3.73
N PHE A 28 -12.54 23.16 4.61
CA PHE A 28 -12.51 23.33 6.06
C PHE A 28 -11.32 22.64 6.74
N ASN A 29 -10.38 22.07 5.96
CA ASN A 29 -9.21 21.36 6.49
C ASN A 29 -9.56 20.23 7.46
N PHE A 30 -10.72 19.58 7.27
CA PHE A 30 -11.09 18.44 8.08
C PHE A 30 -10.19 17.24 7.75
N SER A 31 -10.08 16.30 8.68
CA SER A 31 -9.41 15.03 8.40
C SER A 31 -10.19 14.30 7.31
N LYS A 32 -9.52 14.01 6.20
CA LYS A 32 -10.02 13.20 5.10
C LYS A 32 -9.22 11.92 5.06
N LEU A 33 -9.93 10.79 4.94
CA LEU A 33 -9.37 9.46 4.83
C LEU A 33 -9.94 8.80 3.58
N CYS A 34 -9.06 8.30 2.72
CA CYS A 34 -9.40 7.59 1.49
C CYS A 34 -8.74 6.22 1.50
N ASN A 35 -9.56 5.17 1.47
CA ASN A 35 -9.09 3.80 1.54
C ASN A 35 -9.11 3.14 0.15
N TYR A 36 -8.12 2.30 -0.10
CA TYR A 36 -8.02 1.47 -1.28
C TYR A 36 -7.82 0.03 -0.83
N GLU A 37 -8.84 -0.79 -1.04
CA GLU A 37 -8.83 -2.20 -0.65
C GLU A 37 -8.57 -3.07 -1.88
N PHE A 38 -7.67 -4.04 -1.72
CA PHE A 38 -7.35 -5.03 -2.75
C PHE A 38 -7.62 -6.42 -2.19
N HIS A 39 -8.53 -7.15 -2.82
CA HIS A 39 -8.94 -8.48 -2.39
C HIS A 39 -8.59 -9.52 -3.45
N ALA A 40 -7.57 -10.32 -3.15
CA ALA A 40 -7.17 -11.47 -3.93
C ALA A 40 -8.09 -12.68 -3.63
N THR A 41 -8.08 -13.68 -4.52
CA THR A 41 -8.67 -14.99 -4.21
C THR A 41 -7.71 -15.83 -3.36
N ASP A 42 -8.16 -16.97 -2.82
CA ASP A 42 -7.39 -17.78 -1.85
C ASP A 42 -5.98 -18.15 -2.32
N ASN A 43 -5.81 -18.41 -3.61
CA ASN A 43 -4.56 -18.82 -4.26
C ASN A 43 -3.74 -17.65 -4.81
N GLU A 44 -4.13 -16.42 -4.50
CA GLU A 44 -3.49 -15.21 -5.01
C GLU A 44 -3.00 -14.31 -3.87
N ARG A 45 -2.12 -13.39 -4.21
CA ARG A 45 -1.64 -12.28 -3.37
C ARG A 45 -1.72 -10.99 -4.16
N VAL A 46 -1.77 -9.87 -3.45
CA VAL A 46 -1.76 -8.55 -4.06
C VAL A 46 -0.31 -8.07 -4.11
N MET A 47 0.16 -7.73 -5.30
CA MET A 47 1.39 -6.97 -5.49
C MET A 47 1.02 -5.54 -5.90
N ILE A 48 1.62 -4.54 -5.25
CA ILE A 48 1.48 -3.13 -5.62
C ILE A 48 2.85 -2.49 -5.86
N MET A 49 2.89 -1.57 -6.80
CA MET A 49 4.07 -0.78 -7.13
C MET A 49 3.66 0.67 -7.41
N PHE A 50 4.30 1.62 -6.74
CA PHE A 50 4.09 3.04 -7.00
C PHE A 50 4.92 3.46 -8.23
N THR A 51 4.31 4.22 -9.13
CA THR A 51 4.96 4.85 -10.29
C THR A 51 5.17 6.35 -10.09
N GLY A 52 4.38 6.97 -9.20
CA GLY A 52 4.51 8.35 -8.77
C GLY A 52 4.15 8.49 -7.30
N PHE A 53 4.91 9.31 -6.57
CA PHE A 53 4.67 9.56 -5.14
C PHE A 53 5.23 10.94 -4.74
N ASN A 54 4.34 11.86 -4.44
CA ASN A 54 4.66 13.24 -4.09
C ASN A 54 3.64 13.80 -3.09
N LEU A 55 3.63 13.22 -1.88
CA LEU A 55 2.81 13.73 -0.79
C LEU A 55 3.49 14.92 -0.12
N ARG A 56 2.71 15.82 0.48
CA ARG A 56 3.23 16.88 1.35
C ARG A 56 3.63 16.30 2.70
N GLY A 57 4.56 16.96 3.38
CA GLY A 57 5.10 16.52 4.67
C GLY A 57 6.62 16.39 4.63
N SER A 58 7.22 16.07 5.78
CA SER A 58 8.67 15.96 5.90
C SER A 58 9.00 14.86 6.91
N PRO A 59 9.50 13.71 6.44
CA PRO A 59 9.87 12.61 7.33
C PRO A 59 10.84 13.08 8.44
N PRO A 60 10.71 12.57 9.67
CA PRO A 60 9.74 11.55 10.10
C PRO A 60 8.34 12.10 10.43
N ASP A 61 8.14 13.42 10.41
CA ASP A 61 6.85 14.06 10.72
C ASP A 61 5.92 14.09 9.49
N CYS A 62 5.22 12.97 9.30
CA CYS A 62 4.15 12.79 8.32
C CYS A 62 2.79 12.83 9.02
N SER A 63 2.36 13.99 9.55
CA SER A 63 1.14 14.13 10.34
C SER A 63 -0.08 14.63 9.55
N ARG A 64 0.13 15.56 8.60
CA ARG A 64 -0.96 16.23 7.88
C ARG A 64 -1.37 15.58 6.58
N GLU A 65 -0.44 14.91 5.91
CA GLU A 65 -0.68 14.15 4.68
C GLU A 65 0.27 12.95 4.66
N TYR A 66 -0.30 11.76 4.47
CA TYR A 66 0.46 10.51 4.47
C TYR A 66 -0.33 9.38 3.83
N LEU A 67 0.41 8.35 3.42
CA LEU A 67 -0.13 7.06 3.02
C LEU A 67 0.37 5.99 3.98
N ASP A 68 -0.54 5.27 4.63
CA ASP A 68 -0.23 4.07 5.38
C ASP A 68 -0.48 2.84 4.50
N ILE A 69 0.40 1.83 4.59
CA ILE A 69 0.32 0.60 3.79
C ILE A 69 0.21 -0.61 4.71
N TYR A 70 -0.85 -1.40 4.52
CA TYR A 70 -1.14 -2.60 5.31
C TYR A 70 -1.10 -3.84 4.42
N ALA A 71 0.00 -4.57 4.47
CA ALA A 71 0.23 -5.77 3.63
C ALA A 71 0.05 -7.09 4.40
N GLU A 72 -0.23 -7.03 5.71
CA GLU A 72 -0.28 -8.19 6.61
C GLU A 72 -1.68 -8.41 7.19
N LEU A 73 -2.72 -7.95 6.49
CA LEU A 73 -4.11 -8.15 6.88
C LEU A 73 -4.52 -9.61 6.65
N THR A 74 -4.94 -10.28 7.71
CA THR A 74 -5.32 -11.69 7.72
C THR A 74 -6.68 -11.95 7.08
N SER A 75 -7.56 -10.95 7.08
CA SER A 75 -8.87 -10.98 6.44
C SER A 75 -9.27 -9.58 5.98
N LYS A 76 -10.29 -9.51 5.14
CA LYS A 76 -10.91 -8.23 4.71
C LYS A 76 -11.67 -7.51 5.84
N ASP A 77 -12.05 -8.23 6.90
CA ASP A 77 -12.84 -7.69 8.00
C ASP A 77 -11.94 -7.23 9.17
N GLN A 78 -10.63 -7.45 9.08
CA GLN A 78 -9.66 -7.01 10.08
C GLN A 78 -9.43 -5.50 9.97
N SER A 79 -9.45 -4.80 11.10
CA SER A 79 -9.07 -3.40 11.16
C SER A 79 -7.58 -3.22 10.81
N PRO A 80 -7.21 -2.29 9.91
CA PRO A 80 -5.82 -2.01 9.58
C PRO A 80 -4.93 -1.67 10.78
N ILE A 81 -5.52 -1.00 11.77
CA ILE A 81 -4.83 -0.57 13.00
C ILE A 81 -4.41 -1.76 13.87
N GLU A 82 -5.06 -2.92 13.71
CA GLU A 82 -4.75 -4.16 14.42
C GLU A 82 -3.69 -5.01 13.70
N SER A 83 -3.32 -4.64 12.47
CA SER A 83 -2.27 -5.31 11.69
C SER A 83 -0.88 -4.78 12.07
N PRO A 84 0.19 -5.59 11.96
CA PRO A 84 1.56 -5.07 12.04
C PRO A 84 1.75 -3.87 11.10
N PHE A 85 2.23 -2.75 11.64
CA PHE A 85 2.29 -1.50 10.90
C PHE A 85 3.33 -1.58 9.75
N GLY A 86 2.85 -1.58 8.50
CA GLY A 86 3.68 -1.68 7.29
C GLY A 86 4.40 -0.38 6.89
N GLY A 87 4.15 0.71 7.62
CA GLY A 87 4.85 1.98 7.52
C GLY A 87 3.97 3.15 7.07
N ARG A 88 4.39 4.36 7.45
CA ARG A 88 3.83 5.65 7.04
C ARG A 88 4.73 6.33 6.02
N TYR A 89 4.17 6.81 4.92
CA TYR A 89 4.92 7.44 3.84
C TYR A 89 4.39 8.84 3.54
N CYS A 90 5.30 9.80 3.37
CA CYS A 90 5.01 11.13 2.86
C CYS A 90 6.21 11.68 2.08
N ALA A 91 6.17 12.93 1.63
CA ALA A 91 7.19 13.53 0.76
C ALA A 91 7.34 12.75 -0.55
N ARG A 92 8.57 12.73 -1.09
CA ARG A 92 8.95 11.97 -2.30
C ARG A 92 9.57 10.61 -1.97
N SER A 93 9.31 10.10 -0.76
CA SER A 93 9.80 8.80 -0.30
C SER A 93 8.94 7.69 -0.88
N ILE A 94 9.20 7.35 -2.15
CA ILE A 94 8.42 6.33 -2.85
C ILE A 94 8.52 4.98 -2.12
N PRO A 95 7.39 4.35 -1.75
CA PRO A 95 7.42 3.03 -1.12
C PRO A 95 7.98 1.98 -2.09
N HIS A 96 8.80 1.05 -1.57
CA HIS A 96 9.19 -0.13 -2.32
C HIS A 96 7.95 -0.98 -2.68
N THR A 97 8.05 -1.77 -3.74
CA THR A 97 7.04 -2.76 -4.13
C THR A 97 6.62 -3.59 -2.91
N ARG A 98 5.30 -3.68 -2.67
CA ARG A 98 4.73 -4.44 -1.56
C ARG A 98 3.96 -5.63 -2.11
N VAL A 99 4.08 -6.75 -1.42
CA VAL A 99 3.31 -7.96 -1.68
C VAL A 99 2.60 -8.33 -0.39
N SER A 100 1.30 -8.60 -0.47
CA SER A 100 0.52 -9.01 0.68
C SER A 100 0.94 -10.38 1.21
N LEU A 101 0.88 -10.56 2.53
CA LEU A 101 1.13 -11.84 3.18
C LEU A 101 -0.05 -12.80 3.01
N TYR A 102 -1.27 -12.25 3.05
CA TYR A 102 -2.54 -12.96 2.83
C TYR A 102 -3.29 -12.34 1.64
N GLN A 103 -4.60 -12.53 1.54
CA GLN A 103 -5.40 -12.13 0.38
C GLN A 103 -5.72 -10.63 0.33
N THR A 104 -5.55 -9.91 1.44
CA THR A 104 -5.91 -8.49 1.55
C THR A 104 -4.68 -7.60 1.62
N LEU A 105 -4.72 -6.49 0.87
CA LEU A 105 -3.84 -5.34 1.05
C LEU A 105 -4.70 -4.08 1.13
N GLU A 106 -4.33 -3.16 2.01
CA GLU A 106 -5.01 -1.86 2.12
C GLU A 106 -4.01 -0.71 2.05
N LEU A 107 -4.39 0.34 1.32
CA LEU A 107 -3.77 1.66 1.39
C LEU A 107 -4.74 2.62 2.06
N SER A 108 -4.24 3.37 3.06
CA SER A 108 -5.03 4.39 3.74
C SER A 108 -4.37 5.76 3.57
N PHE A 109 -4.98 6.61 2.73
CA PHE A 109 -4.50 7.95 2.43
C PHE A 109 -5.20 8.97 3.33
N HIS A 110 -4.42 9.67 4.14
CA HIS A 110 -4.91 10.74 5.00
C HIS A 110 -4.43 12.09 4.51
N THR A 111 -5.29 13.11 4.57
CA THR A 111 -4.93 14.50 4.31
C THR A 111 -5.80 15.49 5.10
N THR A 112 -5.21 16.61 5.49
CA THR A 112 -5.89 17.78 6.10
C THR A 112 -5.75 19.04 5.25
N PHE A 113 -5.20 18.92 4.05
CA PHE A 113 -5.02 20.06 3.16
C PHE A 113 -6.32 20.41 2.42
N PRO A 114 -6.47 21.66 1.95
CA PRO A 114 -7.68 22.11 1.25
C PRO A 114 -7.94 21.38 -0.06
N GLU A 115 -6.87 21.02 -0.78
CA GLU A 115 -6.92 20.44 -2.12
C GLU A 115 -5.85 19.36 -2.26
N VAL A 116 -6.21 18.25 -2.92
CA VAL A 116 -5.31 17.19 -3.38
C VAL A 116 -5.64 16.86 -4.83
N GLY A 117 -4.62 16.80 -5.68
CA GLY A 117 -4.73 16.38 -7.08
C GLY A 117 -4.58 14.87 -7.29
N GLU A 118 -4.82 14.41 -8.51
CA GLU A 118 -4.66 13.00 -8.92
C GLU A 118 -3.19 12.53 -9.04
N ASP A 119 -2.23 13.44 -8.83
CA ASP A 119 -0.79 13.22 -8.99
C ASP A 119 -0.04 13.04 -7.65
N ALA A 120 -0.75 13.08 -6.53
CA ALA A 120 -0.15 12.93 -5.20
C ALA A 120 0.47 11.53 -5.02
N PHE A 121 -0.21 10.49 -5.52
CA PHE A 121 0.38 9.17 -5.74
C PHE A 121 -0.32 8.45 -6.88
N GLU A 122 0.42 7.58 -7.57
CA GLU A 122 -0.12 6.65 -8.54
C GLU A 122 0.71 5.37 -8.58
N GLY A 123 0.09 4.29 -9.06
CA GLY A 123 0.75 3.01 -9.17
C GLY A 123 -0.08 1.96 -9.88
N THR A 124 0.48 0.76 -9.91
CA THR A 124 -0.12 -0.44 -10.49
C THR A 124 -0.30 -1.51 -9.43
N PHE A 125 -1.34 -2.32 -9.58
CA PHE A 125 -1.54 -3.54 -8.80
C PHE A 125 -1.66 -4.76 -9.70
N GLU A 126 -1.29 -5.92 -9.17
CA GLU A 126 -1.47 -7.23 -9.80
C GLU A 126 -1.87 -8.27 -8.74
N PHE A 127 -2.86 -9.10 -9.08
CA PHE A 127 -3.20 -10.31 -8.35
C PHE A 127 -2.32 -11.45 -8.87
N ILE A 128 -1.28 -11.76 -8.10
CA ILE A 128 -0.26 -12.76 -8.46
C ILE A 128 -0.54 -14.08 -7.76
N ASP A 129 -0.10 -15.19 -8.36
CA ASP A 129 -0.15 -16.51 -7.74
C ASP A 129 0.64 -16.53 -6.41
N ALA A 130 0.04 -17.10 -5.37
CA ALA A 130 0.63 -17.17 -4.03
C ALA A 130 1.93 -18.00 -3.97
N SER A 131 2.15 -18.95 -4.89
CA SER A 131 3.42 -19.67 -4.99
C SER A 131 4.55 -18.76 -5.48
N LYS A 132 4.25 -17.84 -6.40
CA LYS A 132 5.23 -16.86 -6.91
C LYS A 132 5.63 -15.86 -5.83
N SER A 133 4.68 -15.39 -5.01
CA SER A 133 4.97 -14.47 -3.90
C SER A 133 5.87 -15.11 -2.85
N GLN A 134 5.67 -16.39 -2.52
CA GLN A 134 6.53 -17.13 -1.58
C GLN A 134 7.97 -17.24 -2.09
N LEU A 135 8.18 -17.43 -3.40
CA LEU A 135 9.51 -17.44 -3.99
C LEU A 135 10.19 -16.06 -3.90
N LEU A 136 9.44 -14.99 -4.12
CA LEU A 136 9.93 -13.61 -3.96
C LEU A 136 10.35 -13.32 -2.50
N LEU A 137 9.51 -13.67 -1.53
CA LEU A 137 9.80 -13.51 -0.10
C LEU A 137 10.99 -14.38 0.35
N ARG A 138 11.12 -15.61 -0.15
CA ARG A 138 12.28 -16.48 0.10
C ARG A 138 13.57 -15.89 -0.47
N SER A 139 13.50 -15.29 -1.66
CA SER A 139 14.66 -14.62 -2.27
C SER A 139 15.11 -13.41 -1.45
N LEU A 140 14.17 -12.59 -0.98
CA LEU A 140 14.45 -11.42 -0.13
C LEU A 140 15.04 -11.81 1.24
N THR A 141 14.50 -12.84 1.88
CA THR A 141 15.05 -13.36 3.15
C THR A 141 16.44 -13.98 2.97
N MET A 142 16.71 -14.62 1.84
CA MET A 142 18.04 -15.14 1.52
C MET A 142 19.07 -14.02 1.31
N ILE A 143 18.67 -12.90 0.72
CA ILE A 143 19.52 -11.69 0.58
C ILE A 143 19.82 -11.10 1.96
N CYS A 144 18.82 -10.99 2.85
CA CYS A 144 19.02 -10.50 4.22
C CYS A 144 19.96 -11.40 5.05
N ARG A 145 19.90 -12.73 4.86
CA ARG A 145 20.85 -13.66 5.51
C ARG A 145 22.29 -13.48 5.04
N ARG A 146 22.53 -12.99 3.82
CA ARG A 146 23.88 -12.76 3.30
C ARG A 146 24.50 -11.45 3.80
N THR A 147 23.71 -10.46 4.21
CA THR A 147 24.21 -9.22 4.80
C THR A 147 24.45 -9.30 6.31
N TYR A 148 23.97 -10.35 6.97
CA TYR A 148 24.27 -10.68 8.36
C TYR A 148 25.33 -11.80 8.45
N GLN A 149 26.56 -11.52 8.02
CA GLN A 149 27.72 -12.21 8.58
C GLN A 149 28.24 -11.35 9.74
N PRO A 150 28.15 -11.80 11.01
CA PRO A 150 28.86 -11.11 12.07
C PRO A 150 30.35 -11.19 11.75
N PHE A 151 31.02 -10.03 11.72
CA PHE A 151 32.47 -9.98 11.78
C PHE A 151 32.89 -10.65 13.09
N SER A 152 33.34 -11.89 13.01
CA SER A 152 34.04 -12.57 14.10
C SER A 152 35.38 -11.86 14.30
N LEU A 153 35.52 -11.22 15.47
CA LEU A 153 36.78 -10.73 16.02
C LEU A 153 37.72 -11.88 16.38
#